data_AF-A0AAV6MQI4-F1
#
_entry.id   AF-A0AAV6MQI4-F1
#
_cell.length_a   1.000
_cell.length_b   1.000
_cell.length_c   1.000
_cell.angle_alpha   90.00
_cell.angle_beta   90.00
_cell.angle_gamma   90.00
#
_symmetry.space_group_name_H-M   'P 1'
#
loop_
_entity.id
_entity.type
_entity.pdbx_description
1 polymer ?
#
loop_
_entity_poly.entity_id
_entity_poly.type
_entity_poly.pdbx_seq_one_letter_code
_entity_poly.pdbx_strand_id
1 'polypeptide(L)'
;MAGRGGVEKIQNGKLVWDGKVPLECQSDPSILRLNPERQWEIAHEPLHLGIDISHTPGIGPGIPFAHQFKEKAGRKGRHRGFSSLC
;
A
#
# COMPACT_ATOMS: atom_id res chain seq x y z
N MET A 1 -9.96 -3.69 1.98
CA MET A 1 -9.73 -5.15 2.12
C MET A 1 -8.48 -5.33 2.97
N ALA A 2 -8.58 -6.05 4.09
CA ALA A 2 -7.64 -5.89 5.20
C ALA A 2 -6.20 -6.37 4.96
N GLY A 3 -5.99 -7.38 4.12
CA GLY A 3 -4.68 -7.95 3.85
C GLY A 3 -4.23 -8.95 4.93
N ARG A 4 -3.63 -10.05 4.50
CA ARG A 4 -3.11 -11.14 5.35
C ARG A 4 -1.80 -11.74 4.81
N GLY A 5 -1.21 -11.15 3.78
CA GLY A 5 0.05 -11.64 3.21
C GLY A 5 1.16 -11.60 4.25
N GLY A 6 1.90 -12.71 4.39
CA GLY A 6 2.96 -12.87 5.38
C GLY A 6 2.48 -13.06 6.82
N VAL A 7 1.17 -13.22 7.07
CA VAL A 7 0.64 -13.54 8.41
C VAL A 7 0.68 -15.05 8.63
N GLU A 8 1.48 -15.49 9.59
CA GLU A 8 1.67 -16.90 9.92
C GLU A 8 1.33 -17.19 11.38
N LYS A 9 0.95 -18.45 11.65
CA LYS A 9 0.69 -18.92 13.01
C LYS A 9 1.98 -19.42 13.63
N ILE A 10 2.44 -18.76 14.69
CA ILE A 10 3.63 -19.18 15.44
C ILE A 10 3.29 -20.26 16.48
N GLN A 11 4.31 -20.88 17.09
CA GLN A 11 4.19 -22.05 17.97
C GLN A 11 3.19 -21.89 19.14
N ASN A 12 3.04 -20.69 19.68
CA ASN A 12 2.08 -20.38 20.76
C ASN A 12 0.64 -20.14 20.26
N GLY A 13 0.38 -20.36 18.97
CA GLY A 13 -0.92 -20.19 18.35
C GLY A 13 -1.27 -18.77 17.91
N LYS A 14 -0.42 -17.77 18.19
CA LYS A 14 -0.62 -16.38 17.78
C LYS A 14 -0.38 -16.19 16.27
N LEU A 15 -1.17 -15.33 15.64
CA LEU A 15 -0.94 -14.88 14.28
C LEU A 15 -0.01 -13.66 14.28
N VAL A 16 1.08 -13.74 13.52
CA VAL A 16 2.13 -12.71 13.44
C VAL A 16 2.47 -12.46 11.98
N TRP A 17 2.56 -11.19 11.60
CA TRP A 17 3.08 -10.79 10.28
C TRP A 17 4.61 -10.86 10.27
N ASP A 18 5.19 -11.44 9.23
CA ASP A 18 6.64 -11.65 9.10
C ASP A 18 7.45 -10.37 8.84
N GLY A 19 6.79 -9.23 8.66
CA GLY A 19 7.40 -7.92 8.46
C GLY A 19 8.07 -7.74 7.09
N LYS A 20 7.96 -8.71 6.18
CA LYS A 20 8.56 -8.59 4.85
C LYS A 20 7.66 -7.71 3.98
N VAL A 21 8.26 -6.79 3.24
CA VAL A 21 7.57 -5.90 2.30
C VAL A 21 8.22 -6.05 0.92
N PRO A 22 7.50 -6.60 -0.09
CA PRO A 22 7.96 -6.66 -1.47
C PRO A 22 8.21 -5.28 -2.06
N LEU A 23 9.02 -5.21 -3.13
CA LEU A 23 9.39 -3.97 -3.81
C LEU A 23 8.15 -3.19 -4.30
N GLU A 24 7.16 -3.90 -4.82
CA GLU A 24 5.89 -3.35 -5.34
C GLU A 24 5.01 -2.75 -4.25
N CYS A 25 5.30 -3.07 -2.97
CA CYS A 25 4.56 -2.59 -1.80
C CYS A 25 5.36 -1.55 -1.00
N GLN A 26 6.50 -1.07 -1.51
CA GLN A 26 7.29 -0.05 -0.83
C GLN A 26 6.52 1.28 -0.69
N SER A 27 6.74 1.96 0.42
CA SER A 27 6.15 3.26 0.70
C SER A 27 6.64 4.32 -0.29
N ASP A 28 5.73 5.23 -0.66
CA ASP A 28 6.02 6.35 -1.54
C ASP A 28 5.40 7.64 -0.96
N PRO A 29 6.12 8.77 -0.90
CA PRO A 29 5.59 10.02 -0.35
C PRO A 29 4.34 10.56 -1.04
N SER A 30 4.06 10.14 -2.28
CA SER A 30 2.86 10.51 -3.05
C SER A 30 1.65 9.59 -2.83
N ILE A 31 1.83 8.48 -2.11
CA ILE A 31 0.76 7.52 -1.78
C ILE A 31 0.46 7.63 -0.29
N LEU A 32 -0.72 8.15 0.04
CA LEU A 32 -1.12 8.41 1.42
C LEU A 32 -2.20 7.44 1.88
N ARG A 33 -2.18 7.12 3.17
CA ARG A 33 -3.21 6.39 3.90
C ARG A 33 -3.95 7.35 4.83
N LEU A 34 -5.26 7.16 4.97
CA LEU A 34 -6.03 7.80 6.03
C LEU A 34 -5.97 6.90 7.28
N ASN A 35 -5.34 7.38 8.34
CA ASN A 35 -5.13 6.61 9.56
C ASN A 35 -6.39 6.61 10.47
N PRO A 36 -6.42 5.81 11.56
CA PRO A 36 -7.56 5.76 12.48
C PRO A 36 -7.93 7.12 13.09
N GLU A 37 -6.95 8.02 13.23
CA GLU A 37 -7.10 9.39 13.72
C GLU A 37 -7.63 10.35 12.64
N ARG A 38 -7.95 9.85 11.44
CA ARG A 38 -8.45 10.61 10.27
C ARG A 38 -7.43 11.61 9.73
N GLN A 39 -6.16 11.28 9.84
CA GLN A 39 -5.05 12.05 9.31
C GLN A 39 -4.43 11.34 8.12
N TRP A 40 -3.94 12.13 7.17
CA TRP A 40 -3.18 11.60 6.04
C TRP A 40 -1.73 11.37 6.46
N GLU A 41 -1.25 10.15 6.26
CA GLU A 41 0.14 9.74 6.50
C GLU A 41 0.68 8.98 5.28
N ILE A 42 2.00 8.84 5.19
CA ILE A 42 2.61 8.02 4.13
C ILE A 42 2.12 6.57 4.28
N ALA A 43 1.69 5.96 3.18
CA ALA A 43 1.19 4.59 3.21
C ALA A 43 2.35 3.60 3.45
N HIS A 44 2.22 2.80 4.51
CA HIS A 44 3.09 1.67 4.83
C HIS A 44 2.24 0.40 5.02
N GLU A 45 2.77 -0.76 4.63
CA GLU A 45 2.15 -2.03 5.02
C GLU A 45 2.39 -2.31 6.51
N PRO A 46 1.40 -2.87 7.23
CA PRO A 46 0.06 -3.26 6.77
C PRO A 46 -0.92 -2.07 6.72
N LEU A 47 -1.59 -1.87 5.58
CA LEU A 47 -2.52 -0.74 5.41
C LEU A 47 -3.72 -0.72 6.38
N HIS A 48 -4.09 -1.84 7.00
CA HIS A 48 -5.21 -1.86 7.95
C HIS A 48 -4.77 -1.89 9.41
N LEU A 49 -3.49 -1.59 9.69
CA LEU A 49 -3.01 -1.40 11.05
C LEU A 49 -3.81 -0.30 11.76
N GLY A 50 -4.43 -0.64 12.88
CA GLY A 50 -5.32 0.26 13.64
C GLY A 50 -6.76 0.38 13.10
N ILE A 51 -7.08 -0.27 11.97
CA ILE A 51 -8.43 -0.30 11.38
C ILE A 51 -9.07 -1.68 11.61
N ASP A 52 -8.38 -2.75 11.21
CA ASP A 52 -8.81 -4.14 11.43
C ASP A 52 -8.30 -4.63 12.78
N ILE A 53 -8.89 -4.11 13.87
CA ILE A 53 -8.41 -4.33 15.24
C ILE A 53 -8.62 -5.77 15.76
N SER A 54 -9.50 -6.55 15.13
CA SER A 54 -9.83 -7.91 15.56
C SER A 54 -8.90 -8.98 14.99
N HIS A 55 -8.05 -8.62 14.02
CA HIS A 55 -7.15 -9.56 13.36
C HIS A 55 -5.75 -8.97 13.20
N THR A 56 -4.72 -9.82 13.09
CA THR A 56 -3.39 -9.37 12.70
C THR A 56 -3.41 -9.01 11.20
N PRO A 57 -3.22 -7.73 10.82
CA PRO A 57 -3.14 -7.35 9.42
C PRO A 57 -1.76 -7.73 8.85
N GLY A 58 -1.74 -8.03 7.55
CA GLY A 58 -0.50 -8.21 6.78
C GLY A 58 -0.61 -7.48 5.45
N ILE A 59 0.20 -7.87 4.46
CA ILE A 59 0.20 -7.23 3.15
C ILE A 59 -1.19 -7.36 2.51
N GLY A 60 -1.67 -6.23 1.97
CA GLY A 60 -2.85 -6.15 1.13
C GLY A 60 -2.52 -5.70 -0.30
N PRO A 61 -3.54 -5.60 -1.17
CA PRO A 61 -3.35 -5.17 -2.56
C PRO A 61 -3.27 -3.63 -2.72
N GLY A 62 -3.41 -2.86 -1.64
CA GLY A 62 -3.65 -1.41 -1.73
C GLY A 62 -2.46 -0.61 -2.24
N ILE A 63 -1.26 -0.83 -1.69
CA ILE A 63 -0.04 -0.14 -2.15
C ILE A 63 0.36 -0.53 -3.59
N PRO A 64 0.43 -1.83 -3.98
CA PRO A 64 0.78 -2.18 -5.36
C PRO A 64 -0.27 -1.67 -6.37
N PHE A 65 -1.55 -1.64 -6.00
CA PHE A 65 -2.58 -0.99 -6.82
C PHE A 65 -2.31 0.51 -6.99
N ALA A 66 -2.00 1.22 -5.90
CA ALA A 66 -1.74 2.67 -5.94
C ALA A 66 -0.50 3.03 -6.77
N HIS A 67 0.57 2.23 -6.70
CA HIS A 67 1.74 2.40 -7.58
C HIS A 67 1.37 2.27 -9.05
N GLN A 68 0.68 1.19 -9.42
CA GLN A 68 0.26 0.96 -10.80
C GLN A 68 -0.70 2.05 -11.30
N PHE A 69 -1.56 2.58 -10.43
CA PHE A 69 -2.41 3.71 -10.75
C PHE A 69 -1.60 4.98 -11.01
N LYS A 70 -0.65 5.31 -10.13
CA LYS A 70 0.25 6.46 -10.24
C LYS A 70 1.06 6.43 -11.54
N GLU A 71 1.64 5.27 -11.88
CA GLU A 71 2.40 5.09 -13.13
C GLU A 71 1.54 5.34 -14.37
N LYS A 72 0.32 4.78 -14.40
CA LYS A 72 -0.61 4.97 -15.53
C LYS A 72 -1.12 6.42 -15.63
N ALA A 73 -1.36 7.09 -14.51
CA ALA A 73 -1.75 8.50 -14.48
C ALA A 73 -0.62 9.39 -15.01
N GLY A 74 0.63 9.14 -14.60
CA GLY A 74 1.81 9.86 -15.11
C GLY A 74 2.00 9.70 -16.62
N ARG A 75 1.71 8.51 -17.18
CA ARG A 75 1.75 8.25 -18.63
C ARG A 75 0.72 9.06 -19.42
N LYS A 76 -0.49 9.27 -18.87
CA LYS A 76 -1.52 10.12 -19.50
C LYS A 76 -1.14 11.61 -19.51
N GLY A 77 -0.34 12.08 -18.54
CA GLY A 77 0.21 13.44 -18.54
C GLY A 77 1.27 13.65 -19.63
N ARG A 78 2.12 12.65 -19.88
CA ARG A 78 3.19 12.72 -20.90
C ARG A 78 2.68 12.68 -22.34
N HIS A 79 1.57 12.01 -22.63
CA HIS A 79 0.98 12.02 -23.98
C HIS A 79 0.21 13.31 -24.34
N ARG A 80 0.06 14.26 -23.40
CA ARG A 80 -0.60 15.55 -23.64
C ARG A 80 0.37 16.72 -23.80
N GLY A 81 1.68 16.47 -23.80
CA GLY A 81 2.70 17.48 -24.12
C GLY A 81 3.60 16.94 -25.23
N PHE A 82 3.80 17.75 -26.27
CA PHE A 82 4.56 17.50 -27.51
C PHE A 82 3.78 16.87 -28.68
N SER A 83 2.95 17.72 -29.32
CA SER A 83 3.10 17.96 -30.76
C SER A 83 3.02 19.47 -31.01
N SER A 84 4.17 20.12 -30.81
CA SER A 84 4.49 21.40 -31.44
C SER A 84 6.00 21.39 -31.61
N LEU A 85 6.46 20.95 -32.77
CA LEU A 85 7.76 21.27 -33.31
C LEU A 85 7.74 20.92 -34.81
N CYS A 86 7.89 21.98 -35.59
CA CYS A 86 8.10 22.10 -37.04
C CYS A 86 6.89 21.80 -37.95
#